data_AF-A0A7Y4U8C7-F1
#
_entry.id   AF-A0A7Y4U8C7-F1
#
_cell.length_a   1.000
_cell.length_b   1.000
_cell.length_c   1.000
_cell.angle_alpha   90.00
_cell.angle_beta   90.00
_cell.angle_gamma   90.00
#
_symmetry.space_group_name_H-M   'P 1'
#
loop_
_entity.id
_entity.type
_entity.pdbx_description
1 polymer ?
#
loop_
_entity_poly.entity_id
_entity_poly.type
_entity_poly.pdbx_seq_one_letter_code
_entity_poly.pdbx_strand_id
1 'polypeptide(L)'
;TKPALSTMVEDYYLFVIEKFETASSAEKLLAQHGGTLAQTLRFERKPLSPDSQTEALSQRISYYQDDLVLLDWNAAIIYDADYEDTLNVLELLNVELLEARYVDAQLDQKLEEYARLIRQPKEKAIPFRNPYAKAIQDLAELRIESALLSERVENALKLIGNQYLARLHDLAAQRFNLQEWERQIKQKLDVASEFYQLLNDRVHTAQSYTLEWIVIILILVEVIMGFLRH
;
A
#
# COMPACT_ATOMS: atom_id res chain seq x y z
N THR A 1 -20.66 -7.20 -2.60
CA THR A 1 -20.13 -7.26 -3.99
C THR A 1 -18.99 -8.28 -3.96
N LYS A 2 -18.93 -9.25 -4.88
CA LYS A 2 -17.88 -10.30 -4.83
C LYS A 2 -16.50 -9.63 -4.77
N PRO A 3 -15.54 -10.11 -3.95
CA PRO A 3 -14.18 -9.59 -3.99
C PRO A 3 -13.63 -9.95 -5.37
N ALA A 4 -13.45 -8.95 -6.22
CA ALA A 4 -12.75 -9.13 -7.47
C ALA A 4 -11.27 -9.26 -7.08
N LEU A 5 -10.76 -10.48 -7.10
CA LEU A 5 -9.33 -10.73 -6.95
C LEU A 5 -8.61 -9.87 -8.00
N SER A 6 -7.74 -8.97 -7.53
CA SER A 6 -6.92 -8.12 -8.39
C SER A 6 -6.11 -9.00 -9.37
N THR A 7 -5.97 -8.58 -10.62
CA THR A 7 -5.10 -9.26 -11.61
C THR A 7 -3.62 -8.90 -11.42
N MET A 8 -3.31 -8.11 -10.39
CA MET A 8 -1.95 -7.71 -10.07
C MET A 8 -1.18 -8.90 -9.50
N VAL A 9 0.04 -9.12 -10.01
CA VAL A 9 0.91 -10.23 -9.63
C VAL A 9 2.25 -9.65 -9.22
N GLU A 10 2.77 -10.08 -8.08
CA GLU A 10 4.12 -9.79 -7.63
C GLU A 10 4.93 -11.09 -7.63
N ASP A 11 5.89 -11.19 -8.56
CA ASP A 11 6.77 -12.36 -8.68
C ASP A 11 8.02 -12.14 -7.83
N TYR A 12 8.10 -12.81 -6.69
CA TYR A 12 9.28 -12.85 -5.84
C TYR A 12 9.85 -14.27 -5.78
N TYR A 13 11.08 -14.45 -6.25
CA TYR A 13 11.67 -15.79 -6.38
C TYR A 13 12.45 -16.18 -5.13
N LEU A 14 12.22 -17.40 -4.65
CA LEU A 14 12.93 -17.95 -3.50
C LEU A 14 13.79 -19.14 -3.93
N PHE A 15 15.09 -19.02 -3.70
CA PHE A 15 16.04 -20.10 -3.89
C PHE A 15 16.39 -20.72 -2.55
N VAL A 16 15.82 -21.89 -2.27
CA VAL A 16 16.03 -22.60 -1.02
C VAL A 16 17.12 -23.65 -1.19
N ILE A 17 18.09 -23.62 -0.29
CA ILE A 17 19.17 -24.59 -0.15
C ILE A 17 19.06 -25.19 1.25
N GLU A 18 18.43 -26.36 1.36
CA GLU A 18 18.22 -27.00 2.66
C GLU A 18 19.54 -27.48 3.29
N LYS A 19 20.44 -28.01 2.46
CA LYS A 19 21.73 -28.55 2.91
C LYS A 19 22.72 -28.67 1.76
N PHE A 20 24.01 -28.54 2.09
CA PHE A 20 25.11 -28.93 1.22
C PHE A 20 25.60 -30.34 1.55
N GLU A 21 26.17 -31.03 0.55
CA GLU A 21 26.82 -32.34 0.78
C GLU A 21 27.96 -32.25 1.80
N THR A 22 28.68 -31.13 1.81
CA THR A 22 29.68 -30.80 2.83
C THR A 22 29.19 -29.57 3.59
N ALA A 23 29.03 -29.69 4.91
CA ALA A 23 28.61 -28.58 5.75
C ALA A 23 29.52 -27.36 5.55
N SER A 24 28.91 -26.24 5.15
CA SER A 24 29.61 -24.98 4.91
C SER A 24 29.02 -23.92 5.81
N SER A 25 29.88 -23.07 6.37
CA SER A 25 29.41 -21.89 7.09
C SER A 25 28.98 -20.81 6.10
N ALA A 26 28.06 -19.94 6.52
CA ALA A 26 27.61 -18.78 5.75
C ALA A 26 28.79 -17.94 5.23
N GLU A 27 29.80 -17.72 6.08
CA GLU A 27 31.01 -16.97 5.72
C GLU A 27 31.81 -17.66 4.60
N LYS A 28 32.00 -18.99 4.69
CA LYS A 28 32.70 -19.76 3.66
C LYS A 28 31.90 -19.78 2.35
N LEU A 29 30.58 -19.94 2.44
CA LEU A 29 29.67 -19.92 1.30
C LEU A 29 29.80 -18.58 0.54
N LEU A 30 29.77 -17.46 1.25
CA LEU A 30 29.91 -16.13 0.66
C LEU A 30 31.30 -15.89 0.07
N ALA A 31 32.36 -16.33 0.76
CA ALA A 31 33.73 -16.17 0.26
C ALA A 31 33.98 -16.97 -1.03
N GLN A 32 33.40 -18.16 -1.15
CA GLN A 32 33.62 -19.05 -2.29
C GLN A 32 32.64 -18.81 -3.44
N HIS A 33 31.38 -18.48 -3.14
CA HIS A 33 30.28 -18.43 -4.10
C HIS A 33 29.57 -17.08 -4.19
N GLY A 34 30.05 -16.04 -3.51
CA GLY A 34 29.40 -14.71 -3.46
C GLY A 34 29.07 -14.13 -4.83
N GLY A 35 29.99 -14.23 -5.80
CA GLY A 35 29.74 -13.75 -7.16
C GLY A 35 28.54 -14.43 -7.82
N THR A 36 28.46 -15.77 -7.72
CA THR A 36 27.34 -16.55 -8.24
C THR A 36 26.05 -16.24 -7.50
N LEU A 37 26.07 -16.13 -6.18
CA LEU A 37 24.90 -15.79 -5.36
C LEU A 37 24.33 -14.42 -5.74
N ALA A 38 25.20 -13.42 -5.91
CA ALA A 38 24.81 -12.09 -6.36
C ALA A 38 24.19 -12.09 -7.77
N GLN A 39 24.77 -12.87 -8.69
CA GLN A 39 24.22 -13.06 -10.03
C GLN A 39 22.85 -13.72 -10.01
N THR A 40 22.67 -14.75 -9.18
CA THR A 40 21.38 -15.44 -9.00
C THR A 40 20.33 -14.47 -8.46
N LEU A 41 20.65 -13.69 -7.42
CA LEU A 41 19.72 -12.71 -6.82
C LEU A 41 19.25 -11.65 -7.83
N ARG A 42 20.10 -11.26 -8.78
CA ARG A 42 19.79 -10.23 -9.78
C ARG A 42 19.38 -10.77 -11.16
N PHE A 43 19.31 -12.10 -11.31
CA PHE A 43 19.08 -12.80 -12.57
C PHE A 43 20.07 -12.43 -13.69
N GLU A 44 21.31 -12.13 -13.31
CA GLU A 44 22.35 -11.69 -14.23
C GLU A 44 23.21 -12.85 -14.73
N ARG A 45 23.34 -12.97 -16.04
CA ARG A 45 24.16 -14.03 -16.66
C ARG A 45 25.63 -13.66 -16.76
N LYS A 46 25.96 -12.37 -16.74
CA LYS A 46 27.33 -11.87 -16.81
C LYS A 46 27.87 -11.63 -15.41
N PRO A 47 29.20 -11.79 -15.19
CA PRO A 47 29.80 -11.45 -13.91
C PRO A 47 29.52 -10.00 -13.54
N LEU A 48 29.00 -9.80 -12.32
CA LEU A 48 28.76 -8.47 -11.76
C LEU A 48 30.08 -7.82 -11.37
N SER A 49 30.12 -6.48 -11.36
CA SER A 49 31.25 -5.73 -10.81
C SER A 49 31.40 -6.00 -9.30
N PRO A 50 32.60 -5.84 -8.71
CA PRO A 50 32.79 -6.02 -7.27
C PRO A 50 31.84 -5.17 -6.42
N ASP A 51 31.58 -3.93 -6.83
CA ASP A 51 30.67 -3.02 -6.14
C ASP A 51 29.23 -3.54 -6.19
N SER A 52 28.77 -3.98 -7.37
CA SER A 52 27.43 -4.54 -7.52
C SER A 52 27.25 -5.87 -6.78
N GLN A 53 28.30 -6.71 -6.70
CA GLN A 53 28.27 -7.92 -5.88
C GLN A 53 28.13 -7.57 -4.39
N THR A 54 28.92 -6.61 -3.92
CA THR A 54 28.88 -6.16 -2.52
C THR A 54 27.51 -5.58 -2.16
N GLU A 55 26.93 -4.78 -3.05
CA GLU A 55 25.59 -4.23 -2.87
C GLU A 55 24.51 -5.33 -2.87
N ALA A 56 24.55 -6.27 -3.82
CA ALA A 56 23.58 -7.37 -3.91
C ALA A 56 23.59 -8.26 -2.66
N LEU A 57 24.76 -8.47 -2.06
CA LEU A 57 24.94 -9.32 -0.88
C LEU A 57 24.88 -8.53 0.44
N SER A 58 24.58 -7.23 0.40
CA SER A 58 24.63 -6.35 1.58
C SER A 58 23.52 -6.65 2.58
N GLN A 59 22.33 -7.01 2.09
CA GLN A 59 21.18 -7.35 2.92
C GLN A 59 21.22 -8.86 3.20
N ARG A 60 21.87 -9.20 4.30
CA ARG A 60 22.06 -10.59 4.73
C ARG A 60 21.79 -10.75 6.22
N ILE A 61 21.24 -11.90 6.60
CA ILE A 61 21.00 -12.26 7.99
C ILE A 61 21.29 -13.74 8.21
N SER A 62 21.85 -14.06 9.38
CA SER A 62 22.14 -15.42 9.85
C SER A 62 21.86 -15.47 11.34
N TYR A 63 21.34 -16.59 11.82
CA TYR A 63 21.11 -16.88 13.23
C TYR A 63 22.20 -17.79 13.80
N TYR A 64 22.59 -18.80 13.03
CA TYR A 64 23.65 -19.77 13.28
C TYR A 64 24.85 -19.53 12.33
N GLN A 65 25.84 -20.42 12.36
CA GLN A 65 27.01 -20.32 11.48
C GLN A 65 26.75 -20.96 10.11
N ASP A 66 25.78 -21.85 10.06
CA ASP A 66 25.39 -22.70 8.95
C ASP A 66 24.01 -22.34 8.37
N ASP A 67 23.50 -21.14 8.69
CA ASP A 67 22.34 -20.55 8.03
C ASP A 67 22.70 -19.20 7.38
N LEU A 68 22.00 -18.86 6.30
CA LEU A 68 22.17 -17.57 5.62
C LEU A 68 20.93 -17.25 4.80
N VAL A 69 20.39 -16.05 5.01
CA VAL A 69 19.38 -15.47 4.14
C VAL A 69 19.97 -14.25 3.46
N LEU A 70 19.89 -14.22 2.13
CA LEU A 70 20.26 -13.08 1.30
C LEU A 70 19.00 -12.51 0.65
N LEU A 71 18.81 -11.21 0.77
CA LEU A 71 17.61 -10.52 0.30
C LEU A 71 17.97 -9.50 -0.78
N ASP A 72 17.37 -9.63 -1.96
CA ASP A 72 17.38 -8.59 -2.99
C ASP A 72 15.92 -8.26 -3.39
N TRP A 73 15.75 -7.27 -4.26
CA TRP A 73 14.45 -6.82 -4.76
C TRP A 73 13.75 -7.89 -5.60
N ASN A 74 14.51 -8.67 -6.38
CA ASN A 74 13.93 -9.65 -7.32
C ASN A 74 13.78 -11.05 -6.72
N ALA A 75 14.60 -11.38 -5.73
CA ALA A 75 14.69 -12.73 -5.19
C ALA A 75 15.33 -12.74 -3.80
N ALA A 76 15.14 -13.86 -3.10
CA ALA A 76 15.91 -14.22 -1.92
C ALA A 76 16.62 -15.57 -2.14
N ILE A 77 17.76 -15.74 -1.47
CA ILE A 77 18.42 -17.04 -1.30
C ILE A 77 18.37 -17.39 0.18
N ILE A 78 17.87 -18.58 0.49
CA ILE A 78 17.77 -19.11 1.84
C ILE A 78 18.63 -20.37 1.91
N TYR A 79 19.64 -20.34 2.76
CA TYR A 79 20.41 -21.50 3.16
C TYR A 79 20.05 -21.81 4.61
N ASP A 80 19.16 -22.78 4.81
CA ASP A 80 18.72 -23.24 6.13
C ASP A 80 17.97 -24.58 5.97
N ALA A 81 18.19 -25.51 6.88
CA ALA A 81 17.43 -26.75 6.93
C ALA A 81 16.00 -26.54 7.47
N ASP A 82 15.80 -25.49 8.28
CA ASP A 82 14.51 -25.12 8.88
C ASP A 82 13.97 -23.81 8.26
N TYR A 83 13.92 -23.79 6.93
CA TYR A 83 13.63 -22.57 6.16
C TYR A 83 12.15 -22.13 6.17
N GLU A 84 11.22 -22.97 6.63
CA GLU A 84 9.77 -22.78 6.46
C GLU A 84 9.28 -21.47 7.10
N ASP A 85 9.77 -21.13 8.30
CA ASP A 85 9.39 -19.89 8.97
C ASP A 85 9.91 -18.65 8.23
N THR A 86 11.13 -18.72 7.69
CA THR A 86 11.71 -17.66 6.86
C THR A 86 10.93 -17.48 5.56
N LEU A 87 10.56 -18.59 4.92
CA LEU A 87 9.69 -18.61 3.74
C LEU A 87 8.36 -17.91 4.03
N ASN A 88 7.69 -18.27 5.12
CA ASN A 88 6.39 -17.69 5.50
C ASN A 88 6.48 -16.17 5.72
N VAL A 89 7.56 -15.68 6.34
CA VAL A 89 7.78 -14.24 6.54
C VAL A 89 7.96 -13.52 5.20
N LEU A 90 8.74 -14.08 4.28
CA LEU A 90 8.95 -13.47 2.96
C LEU A 90 7.70 -13.53 2.07
N GLU A 91 6.92 -14.60 2.16
CA GLU A 91 5.63 -14.71 1.47
C GLU A 91 4.65 -13.66 1.97
N LEU A 92 4.55 -13.49 3.31
CA LEU A 92 3.72 -12.44 3.90
C LEU A 92 4.12 -11.05 3.40
N LEU A 93 5.41 -10.73 3.38
CA LEU A 93 5.90 -9.44 2.88
C LEU A 93 5.61 -9.22 1.40
N ASN A 94 5.66 -10.27 0.57
CA ASN A 94 5.30 -10.16 -0.84
C ASN A 94 3.80 -9.85 -1.02
N VAL A 95 2.94 -10.46 -0.18
CA VAL A 95 1.51 -10.14 -0.13
C VAL A 95 1.27 -8.70 0.31
N GLU A 96 1.96 -8.23 1.35
CA GLU A 96 1.86 -6.84 1.82
C GLU A 96 2.27 -5.83 0.74
N LEU A 97 3.35 -6.12 -0.01
CA LEU A 97 3.77 -5.30 -1.14
C LEU A 97 2.69 -5.25 -2.22
N LEU A 98 2.13 -6.40 -2.59
CA LEU A 98 1.07 -6.50 -3.58
C LEU A 98 -0.17 -5.69 -3.16
N GLU A 99 -0.57 -5.79 -1.89
CA GLU A 99 -1.69 -5.05 -1.34
C GLU A 99 -1.43 -3.54 -1.36
N ALA A 100 -0.24 -3.10 -0.93
CA ALA A 100 0.13 -1.69 -0.96
C ALA A 100 0.04 -1.13 -2.39
N ARG A 101 0.57 -1.86 -3.38
CA ARG A 101 0.49 -1.46 -4.79
C ARG A 101 -0.95 -1.45 -5.32
N TYR A 102 -1.78 -2.38 -4.88
CA TYR A 102 -3.20 -2.40 -5.24
C TYR A 102 -3.96 -1.20 -4.67
N VAL A 103 -3.76 -0.88 -3.39
CA VAL A 103 -4.37 0.29 -2.74
C VAL A 103 -3.92 1.58 -3.42
N ASP A 104 -2.64 1.70 -3.74
CA ASP A 104 -2.09 2.85 -4.45
C ASP A 104 -2.76 3.07 -5.82
N ALA A 105 -2.90 2.00 -6.61
CA ALA A 105 -3.57 2.05 -7.91
C ALA A 105 -5.07 2.43 -7.80
N GLN A 106 -5.75 1.91 -6.77
CA GLN A 106 -7.15 2.26 -6.52
C GLN A 106 -7.31 3.73 -6.14
N LEU A 107 -6.40 4.26 -5.31
CA LEU A 107 -6.40 5.68 -4.94
C LEU A 107 -6.14 6.57 -6.16
N ASP A 108 -5.22 6.19 -7.04
CA ASP A 108 -4.96 6.95 -8.28
C ASP A 108 -6.21 7.02 -9.17
N GLN A 109 -6.90 5.90 -9.37
CA GLN A 109 -8.14 5.89 -10.15
C GLN A 109 -9.19 6.82 -9.52
N LYS A 110 -9.36 6.79 -8.20
CA LYS A 110 -10.34 7.63 -7.49
C LYS A 110 -10.00 9.11 -7.54
N LEU A 111 -8.72 9.47 -7.38
CA LEU A 111 -8.26 10.85 -7.50
C LEU A 111 -8.49 11.39 -8.92
N GLU A 112 -8.28 10.59 -9.95
CA GLU A 112 -8.63 10.98 -11.32
C GLU A 112 -10.14 11.20 -11.52
N GLU A 113 -10.98 10.30 -10.98
CA GLU A 113 -12.45 10.45 -11.01
C GLU A 113 -12.88 11.80 -10.39
N TYR A 114 -12.32 12.15 -9.21
CA TYR A 114 -12.57 13.44 -8.56
C TYR A 114 -12.07 14.64 -9.38
N ALA A 115 -10.88 14.55 -9.97
CA ALA A 115 -10.36 15.60 -10.83
C ALA A 115 -11.25 15.87 -12.05
N ARG A 116 -11.82 14.80 -12.65
CA ARG A 116 -12.76 14.93 -13.79
C ARG A 116 -14.06 15.61 -13.39
N LEU A 117 -14.61 15.29 -12.21
CA LEU A 117 -15.82 15.93 -11.68
C LEU A 117 -15.68 17.45 -11.51
N ILE A 118 -14.48 17.92 -11.15
CA ILE A 118 -14.20 19.36 -11.01
C ILE A 118 -14.09 20.05 -12.39
N ARG A 119 -13.59 19.34 -13.40
CA ARG A 119 -13.36 19.89 -14.75
C ARG A 119 -14.61 19.97 -15.63
N GLN A 120 -15.66 19.20 -15.34
CA GLN A 120 -16.90 19.28 -16.10
C GLN A 120 -17.75 20.50 -15.67
N PRO A 121 -18.09 21.42 -16.60
CA PRO A 121 -19.02 22.50 -16.31
C PRO A 121 -20.42 21.91 -16.13
N LYS A 122 -20.95 22.07 -14.91
CA LYS A 122 -22.29 21.71 -14.40
C LYS A 122 -23.34 21.37 -15.47
N GLU A 123 -23.87 20.14 -15.43
CA GLU A 123 -25.31 19.94 -15.58
C GLU A 123 -25.98 20.10 -14.20
N LYS A 124 -27.14 20.75 -14.22
CA LYS A 124 -27.95 21.28 -13.10
C LYS A 124 -27.72 20.60 -11.73
N ALA A 125 -27.16 21.36 -10.78
CA ALA A 125 -27.06 20.96 -9.39
C ALA A 125 -28.47 20.72 -8.80
N ILE A 126 -28.73 19.51 -8.30
CA ILE A 126 -30.00 19.16 -7.65
C ILE A 126 -29.89 19.52 -6.15
N PRO A 127 -30.78 20.36 -5.59
CA PRO A 127 -30.79 20.67 -4.17
C PRO A 127 -30.95 19.42 -3.28
N PHE A 128 -30.30 19.39 -2.11
CA PHE A 128 -30.43 18.37 -1.05
C PHE A 128 -29.92 16.94 -1.33
N ARG A 129 -29.35 16.66 -2.51
CA ARG A 129 -28.72 15.36 -2.77
C ARG A 129 -27.21 15.46 -2.51
N ASN A 130 -26.66 14.63 -1.62
CA ASN A 130 -25.21 14.44 -1.50
C ASN A 130 -24.78 13.31 -2.46
N PRO A 131 -24.28 13.61 -3.67
CA PRO A 131 -23.90 12.57 -4.63
C PRO A 131 -22.67 11.76 -4.18
N TYR A 132 -22.00 12.16 -3.09
CA TYR A 132 -20.74 11.57 -2.61
C TYR A 132 -20.90 10.69 -1.37
N ALA A 133 -22.11 10.55 -0.82
CA ALA A 133 -22.37 9.76 0.39
C ALA A 133 -21.84 8.32 0.30
N LYS A 134 -21.95 7.70 -0.89
CA LYS A 134 -21.46 6.36 -1.14
C LYS A 134 -19.93 6.28 -1.18
N ALA A 135 -19.27 7.26 -1.79
CA ALA A 135 -17.81 7.34 -1.83
C ALA A 135 -17.20 7.50 -0.43
N ILE A 136 -17.88 8.22 0.48
CA ILE A 136 -17.46 8.34 1.90
C ILE A 136 -17.54 6.99 2.61
N GLN A 137 -18.60 6.24 2.35
CA GLN A 137 -18.84 4.95 2.97
C GLN A 137 -17.80 3.92 2.50
N ASP A 138 -17.52 3.91 1.20
CA ASP A 138 -16.48 3.06 0.60
C ASP A 138 -15.08 3.41 1.15
N LEU A 139 -14.79 4.69 1.40
CA LEU A 139 -13.50 5.15 1.97
C LEU A 139 -13.35 4.81 3.46
N ALA A 140 -14.44 4.89 4.22
CA ALA A 140 -14.46 4.47 5.62
C ALA A 140 -14.26 2.95 5.75
N GLU A 141 -14.84 2.17 4.83
CA GLU A 141 -14.67 0.72 4.76
C GLU A 141 -13.22 0.35 4.44
N LEU A 142 -12.61 0.99 3.43
CA LEU A 142 -11.18 0.85 3.10
C LEU A 142 -10.26 1.18 4.29
N ARG A 143 -10.59 2.22 5.07
CA ARG A 143 -9.82 2.63 6.25
C ARG A 143 -9.90 1.60 7.39
N ILE A 144 -11.08 1.02 7.58
CA ILE A 144 -11.29 -0.04 8.59
C ILE A 144 -10.59 -1.32 8.17
N GLU A 145 -10.65 -1.67 6.89
CA GLU A 145 -9.97 -2.84 6.33
C GLU A 145 -8.45 -2.73 6.50
N SER A 146 -7.86 -1.57 6.19
CA SER A 146 -6.44 -1.28 6.43
C SER A 146 -6.04 -1.39 7.91
N ALA A 147 -6.86 -0.86 8.83
CA ALA A 147 -6.58 -0.94 10.26
C ALA A 147 -6.65 -2.39 10.81
N LEU A 148 -7.62 -3.17 10.34
CA LEU A 148 -7.76 -4.60 10.68
C LEU A 148 -6.59 -5.43 10.11
N LEU A 149 -6.04 -5.03 8.97
CA LEU A 149 -4.90 -5.70 8.35
C LEU A 149 -3.62 -5.48 9.15
N SER A 150 -3.34 -4.24 9.57
CA SER A 150 -2.21 -3.96 10.48
C SER A 150 -2.31 -4.74 11.79
N GLU A 151 -3.51 -4.90 12.35
CA GLU A 151 -3.72 -5.69 13.57
C GLU A 151 -3.48 -7.19 13.33
N ARG A 152 -3.86 -7.71 12.15
CA ARG A 152 -3.58 -9.10 11.75
C ARG A 152 -2.09 -9.34 11.53
N VAL A 153 -1.38 -8.40 10.94
CA VAL A 153 0.08 -8.43 10.76
C VAL A 153 0.77 -8.40 12.12
N GLU A 154 0.38 -7.49 13.01
CA GLU A 154 0.94 -7.40 14.35
C GLU A 154 0.66 -8.66 15.19
N ASN A 155 -0.52 -9.28 15.01
CA ASN A 155 -0.87 -10.54 15.65
C ASN A 155 -0.16 -11.75 15.03
N ALA A 156 0.05 -11.76 13.70
CA ALA A 156 0.85 -12.78 13.02
C ALA A 156 2.31 -12.70 13.47
N LEU A 157 2.91 -11.50 13.53
CA LEU A 157 4.25 -11.28 14.06
C LEU A 157 4.39 -11.70 15.53
N LYS A 158 3.34 -11.51 16.35
CA LYS A 158 3.29 -12.03 17.74
C LYS A 158 3.20 -13.57 17.79
N LEU A 159 2.60 -14.21 16.80
CA LEU A 159 2.51 -15.67 16.68
C LEU A 159 3.77 -16.31 16.10
N ILE A 160 4.52 -15.61 15.23
CA ILE A 160 5.66 -16.15 14.45
C ILE A 160 6.95 -16.27 15.28
N GLY A 161 7.06 -15.62 16.44
CA GLY A 161 7.87 -16.19 17.53
C GLY A 161 9.38 -16.36 17.32
N ASN A 162 10.15 -15.26 17.19
CA ASN A 162 11.46 -15.04 17.84
C ASN A 162 12.10 -13.73 17.32
N GLN A 163 13.14 -13.23 18.00
CA GLN A 163 13.86 -11.99 17.62
C GLN A 163 14.54 -12.08 16.24
N TYR A 164 14.76 -13.27 15.70
CA TYR A 164 15.36 -13.45 14.38
C TYR A 164 14.36 -13.13 13.27
N LEU A 165 13.16 -13.73 13.32
CA LEU A 165 12.13 -13.52 12.31
C LEU A 165 11.64 -12.07 12.27
N ALA A 166 11.58 -11.39 13.43
CA ALA A 166 11.31 -9.95 13.48
C ALA A 166 12.39 -9.12 12.75
N ARG A 167 13.67 -9.46 12.94
CA ARG A 167 14.78 -8.79 12.24
C ARG A 167 14.79 -9.09 10.74
N LEU A 168 14.48 -10.33 10.36
CA LEU A 168 14.33 -10.72 8.96
C LEU A 168 13.22 -9.89 8.30
N HIS A 169 12.07 -9.81 8.95
CA HIS A 169 10.93 -9.00 8.49
C HIS A 169 11.34 -7.54 8.30
N ASP A 170 11.96 -6.91 9.29
CA ASP A 170 12.39 -5.50 9.20
C ASP A 170 13.39 -5.27 8.07
N LEU A 171 14.33 -6.20 7.86
CA LEU A 171 15.32 -6.12 6.78
C LEU A 171 14.65 -6.22 5.40
N ALA A 172 13.73 -7.17 5.24
CA ALA A 172 13.02 -7.41 3.99
C ALA A 172 12.00 -6.29 3.69
N ALA A 173 11.27 -5.79 4.69
CA ALA A 173 10.37 -4.65 4.56
C ALA A 173 11.10 -3.37 4.11
N GLN A 174 12.31 -3.14 4.65
CA GLN A 174 13.19 -2.06 4.18
C GLN A 174 13.61 -2.30 2.72
N ARG A 175 14.01 -3.53 2.37
CA ARG A 175 14.41 -3.85 0.99
C ARG A 175 13.27 -3.66 -0.01
N PHE A 176 12.04 -3.98 0.37
CA PHE A 176 10.83 -3.81 -0.45
C PHE A 176 10.28 -2.37 -0.44
N ASN A 177 10.93 -1.46 0.29
CA ASN A 177 10.49 -0.06 0.45
C ASN A 177 9.05 0.08 0.95
N LEU A 178 8.56 -0.85 1.80
CA LEU A 178 7.16 -0.84 2.25
C LEU A 178 6.80 0.46 3.01
N GLN A 179 7.73 1.01 3.78
CA GLN A 179 7.53 2.30 4.47
C GLN A 179 7.31 3.46 3.49
N GLU A 180 7.96 3.42 2.33
CA GLU A 180 7.79 4.45 1.30
C GLU A 180 6.41 4.33 0.66
N TRP A 181 5.97 3.10 0.38
CA TRP A 181 4.61 2.82 -0.10
C TRP A 181 3.55 3.32 0.88
N GLU A 182 3.68 2.99 2.16
CA GLU A 182 2.76 3.46 3.20
C GLU A 182 2.69 4.99 3.24
N ARG A 183 3.85 5.65 3.16
CA ARG A 183 3.92 7.12 3.12
C ARG A 183 3.21 7.71 1.91
N GLN A 184 3.42 7.13 0.72
CA GLN A 184 2.78 7.59 -0.52
C GLN A 184 1.25 7.40 -0.48
N ILE A 185 0.79 6.24 -0.02
CA ILE A 185 -0.64 5.94 0.17
C ILE A 185 -1.26 6.94 1.14
N LYS A 186 -0.62 7.21 2.27
CA LYS A 186 -1.09 8.19 3.26
C LYS A 186 -1.21 9.60 2.68
N GLN A 187 -0.21 10.04 1.92
CA GLN A 187 -0.26 11.34 1.24
C GLN A 187 -1.43 11.41 0.24
N LYS A 188 -1.67 10.35 -0.54
CA LYS A 188 -2.81 10.27 -1.47
C LYS A 188 -4.16 10.32 -0.72
N LEU A 189 -4.26 9.64 0.42
CA LEU A 189 -5.46 9.68 1.29
C LEU A 189 -5.70 11.07 1.88
N ASP A 190 -4.65 11.77 2.30
CA ASP A 190 -4.75 13.13 2.83
C ASP A 190 -5.25 14.09 1.73
N VAL A 191 -4.68 14.02 0.52
CA VAL A 191 -5.14 14.78 -0.64
C VAL A 191 -6.60 14.48 -0.99
N ALA A 192 -7.00 13.21 -0.98
CA ALA A 192 -8.39 12.81 -1.21
C ALA A 192 -9.35 13.41 -0.15
N SER A 193 -8.89 13.48 1.10
CA SER A 193 -9.65 14.06 2.23
C SER A 193 -9.82 15.58 2.08
N GLU A 194 -8.77 16.28 1.63
CA GLU A 194 -8.85 17.73 1.34
C GLU A 194 -9.82 18.02 0.18
N PHE A 195 -9.79 17.22 -0.89
CA PHE A 195 -10.77 17.31 -1.98
C PHE A 195 -12.21 17.14 -1.49
N TYR A 196 -12.43 16.19 -0.57
CA TYR A 196 -13.74 15.96 0.03
C TYR A 196 -14.22 17.18 0.83
N GLN A 197 -13.37 17.78 1.66
CA GLN A 197 -13.70 18.98 2.41
C GLN A 197 -14.07 20.14 1.48
N LEU A 198 -13.28 20.38 0.43
CA LEU A 198 -13.54 21.46 -0.54
C LEU A 198 -14.84 21.26 -1.33
N LEU A 199 -15.19 20.03 -1.68
CA LEU A 199 -16.47 19.71 -2.32
C LEU A 199 -17.65 19.87 -1.36
N ASN A 200 -17.50 19.43 -0.10
CA ASN A 200 -18.54 19.54 0.91
C ASN A 200 -18.81 21.02 1.27
N ASP A 201 -17.77 21.84 1.39
CA ASP A 201 -17.89 23.29 1.62
C ASP A 201 -18.64 23.99 0.47
N ARG A 202 -18.41 23.57 -0.78
CA ARG A 202 -19.17 24.06 -1.94
C ARG A 202 -20.65 23.66 -1.89
N VAL A 203 -20.96 22.46 -1.40
CA VAL A 203 -22.35 22.00 -1.22
C VAL A 203 -23.02 22.80 -0.11
N HIS A 204 -22.36 23.01 1.03
CA HIS A 204 -22.89 23.84 2.12
C HIS A 204 -23.08 25.29 1.70
N THR A 205 -22.13 25.86 0.95
CA THR A 205 -22.24 27.22 0.39
C THR A 205 -23.42 27.31 -0.59
N ALA A 206 -23.57 26.34 -1.50
CA ALA A 206 -24.70 26.30 -2.42
C ALA A 206 -26.05 26.12 -1.71
N GLN A 207 -26.10 25.30 -0.65
CA GLN A 207 -27.29 25.14 0.19
C GLN A 207 -27.62 26.44 0.93
N SER A 208 -26.61 27.14 1.47
CA SER A 208 -26.77 28.44 2.14
C SER A 208 -27.36 29.48 1.19
N TYR A 209 -26.82 29.61 -0.03
CA TYR A 209 -27.39 30.50 -1.05
C TYR A 209 -28.83 30.11 -1.41
N THR A 210 -29.14 28.82 -1.55
CA THR A 210 -30.49 28.36 -1.87
C THR A 210 -31.47 28.74 -0.77
N LEU A 211 -31.06 28.62 0.49
CA LEU A 211 -31.86 28.98 1.66
C LEU A 211 -32.09 30.50 1.71
N GLU A 212 -31.07 31.30 1.41
CA GLU A 212 -31.18 32.76 1.26
C GLU A 212 -32.18 33.13 0.15
N TRP A 213 -32.07 32.53 -1.02
CA TRP A 213 -33.00 32.75 -2.13
C TRP A 213 -34.43 32.35 -1.80
N ILE A 214 -34.64 31.23 -1.09
CA ILE A 214 -35.97 30.82 -0.62
C ILE A 214 -36.55 31.87 0.33
N VAL A 215 -35.75 32.38 1.28
CA VAL A 215 -36.18 33.46 2.20
C VAL A 215 -36.52 34.73 1.43
N ILE A 216 -35.69 35.15 0.48
CA ILE A 216 -35.95 36.33 -0.36
C ILE A 216 -37.26 36.15 -1.16
N ILE A 217 -37.48 34.99 -1.76
CA ILE A 217 -38.71 34.69 -2.51
C ILE A 217 -39.93 34.71 -1.58
N LEU A 218 -39.83 34.12 -0.38
CA LEU A 218 -40.91 34.13 0.63
C LEU A 218 -41.29 35.57 1.03
N ILE A 219 -40.30 36.44 1.28
CA ILE A 219 -40.53 37.85 1.59
C ILE A 219 -41.19 38.57 0.41
N LEU A 220 -40.72 38.33 -0.82
CA LEU A 220 -41.27 38.97 -2.02
C LEU A 220 -42.75 38.59 -2.23
N VAL A 221 -43.10 37.32 -2.04
CA VAL A 221 -44.48 36.82 -2.13
C VAL A 221 -45.36 37.47 -1.06
N GLU A 222 -44.87 37.61 0.17
CA GLU A 222 -45.60 38.23 1.28
C GLU A 222 -45.87 39.72 1.00
N VAL A 223 -44.88 40.46 0.50
CA VAL A 223 -45.04 41.87 0.11
C VAL A 223 -46.08 42.03 -1.00
N ILE A 224 -46.02 41.20 -2.05
CA ILE A 224 -46.99 41.26 -3.16
C ILE A 224 -48.40 40.96 -2.64
N MET A 225 -48.57 39.95 -1.79
CA MET A 225 -49.87 39.64 -1.18
C MET A 225 -50.37 40.75 -0.25
N GLY A 226 -49.48 41.43 0.47
CA GLY A 226 -49.80 42.59 1.29
C GLY A 226 -50.31 43.77 0.45
N PHE A 227 -49.66 44.05 -0.68
CA PHE A 227 -50.08 45.10 -1.62
C PHE A 227 -51.38 44.75 -2.36
N LEU A 228 -51.65 43.48 -2.63
CA LEU A 228 -52.92 43.04 -3.26
C LEU A 228 -54.11 43.02 -2.28
N ARG A 229 -53.85 43.09 -0.98
CA ARG A 229 -54.87 43.11 0.08
C ARG A 229 -55.16 44.52 0.63
N HIS A 230 -54.50 45.55 0.11
CA HIS A 230 -54.81 46.96 0.32
C HIS A 230 -55.44 47.57 -0.93
#